data_AF-A0A1H3TMM5-F1
#
_entry.id   AF-A0A1H3TMM5-F1
#
_cell.length_a   1.000
_cell.length_b   1.000
_cell.length_c   1.000
_cell.angle_alpha   90.00
_cell.angle_beta   90.00
_cell.angle_gamma   90.00
#
_symmetry.space_group_name_H-M   'P 1'
#
loop_
_entity.id
_entity.type
_entity.pdbx_description
1 polymer ?
#
loop_
_entity_poly.entity_id
_entity_poly.type
_entity_poly.pdbx_seq_one_letter_code
_entity_poly.pdbx_strand_id
1 'polypeptide(L)'
;MTEHRHTGDLAGAYALEACPPDEERLVAEHLSRCPTCAAEVADLGRVADWIGTSSAHAPAADLRARVLSAALTARPAGRPRPDAEADRLAEVYAAQVAELDRLLARLSPAQWLLPSGPHRSVRDLVVHLRGNDAPVAAATGIARAQSTSDVHLGWQRQAGAIVSALADADPAVLDGRVPLAGRTAIQRPLREALVQRGFETWIHAEDVRAVVAAPPRPPSAAQLSDIVAFAARLLPAAMVAAGREHPGTAVRLVLTGDGGGTRLVRLSPASGSAVAAEISMPAERFCRLLAGRLTSPLHSADVGGDRDVATDFLTVAATMGCD
;
A
#
# COMPACT_ATOMS: atom_id res chain seq x y z
N MET A 1 -20.26 32.24 -53.65
CA MET A 1 -19.19 32.81 -52.83
C MET A 1 -19.73 32.96 -51.42
N THR A 2 -19.53 31.94 -50.59
CA THR A 2 -19.91 31.96 -49.17
C THR A 2 -18.93 32.91 -48.48
N GLU A 3 -19.43 34.00 -47.89
CA GLU A 3 -18.63 34.92 -47.08
C GLU A 3 -17.96 34.13 -45.95
N HIS A 4 -16.63 34.04 -46.02
CA HIS A 4 -15.81 33.37 -45.03
C HIS A 4 -15.62 34.34 -43.86
N ARG A 5 -16.43 34.22 -42.80
CA ARG A 5 -16.23 34.99 -41.57
C ARG A 5 -15.01 34.45 -40.84
N HIS A 6 -13.89 35.17 -40.94
CA HIS A 6 -12.69 34.94 -40.14
C HIS A 6 -12.97 35.26 -38.66
N THR A 7 -12.32 34.54 -37.74
CA THR A 7 -12.43 34.72 -36.28
C THR A 7 -11.60 35.90 -35.76
N GLY A 8 -11.36 36.92 -36.57
CA GLY A 8 -10.31 37.93 -36.38
C GLY A 8 -10.25 38.54 -34.97
N ASP A 9 -11.40 38.82 -34.36
CA ASP A 9 -11.48 39.41 -33.02
C ASP A 9 -10.98 38.48 -31.89
N LEU A 10 -10.92 37.16 -32.13
CA LEU A 10 -10.52 36.14 -31.15
C LEU A 10 -9.09 35.61 -31.39
N ALA A 11 -8.45 35.90 -32.52
CA ALA A 11 -7.14 35.34 -32.85
C ALA A 11 -6.07 35.70 -31.82
N GLY A 12 -6.05 36.96 -31.35
CA GLY A 12 -5.13 37.41 -30.32
C GLY A 12 -5.41 36.82 -28.94
N ALA A 13 -6.69 36.74 -28.53
CA ALA A 13 -7.08 36.14 -27.26
C ALA A 13 -6.77 34.63 -27.23
N TYR A 14 -7.00 33.94 -28.34
CA TYR A 14 -6.68 32.53 -28.51
C TYR A 14 -5.17 32.28 -28.48
N ALA A 15 -4.38 33.13 -29.17
CA ALA A 15 -2.92 33.04 -29.16
C ALA A 15 -2.29 33.27 -27.77
N LEU A 16 -3.01 33.95 -26.86
CA LEU A 16 -2.61 34.19 -25.47
C LEU A 16 -3.24 33.20 -24.48
N GLU A 17 -3.92 32.16 -24.95
CA GLU A 17 -4.67 31.20 -24.12
C GLU A 17 -5.69 31.87 -23.18
N ALA A 18 -6.26 32.99 -23.62
CA ALA A 18 -7.17 33.83 -22.83
C ALA A 18 -8.65 33.69 -23.23
N CYS A 19 -8.97 32.75 -24.13
CA CYS A 19 -10.34 32.48 -24.54
C CYS A 19 -11.09 31.60 -23.52
N PRO A 20 -12.39 31.88 -23.26
CA PRO A 20 -13.30 30.92 -22.66
C PRO A 20 -13.38 29.61 -23.46
N PRO A 21 -13.72 28.46 -22.83
CA PRO A 21 -13.67 27.14 -23.48
C PRO A 21 -14.55 26.99 -24.73
N ASP A 22 -15.67 27.71 -24.78
CA ASP A 22 -16.58 27.71 -25.92
C ASP A 22 -16.00 28.48 -27.11
N GLU A 23 -15.34 29.62 -26.87
CA GLU A 23 -14.63 30.40 -27.89
C GLU A 23 -13.37 29.70 -28.38
N GLU A 24 -12.61 29.06 -27.49
CA GLU A 24 -11.42 28.28 -27.84
C GLU A 24 -11.77 27.16 -28.84
N ARG A 25 -12.84 26.41 -28.57
CA ARG A 25 -13.30 25.34 -29.46
C ARG A 25 -13.75 25.87 -30.82
N LEU A 26 -14.42 27.02 -30.85
CA LEU A 26 -14.87 27.67 -32.09
C LEU A 26 -13.67 28.09 -32.96
N VAL A 27 -12.65 28.70 -32.35
CA VAL A 27 -11.43 29.09 -33.06
C VAL A 27 -10.67 27.85 -33.52
N ALA A 28 -10.46 26.84 -32.66
CA ALA A 28 -9.76 25.61 -33.01
C ALA A 28 -10.40 24.87 -34.21
N GLU A 29 -11.74 24.78 -34.26
CA GLU A 29 -12.44 24.20 -35.41
C GLU A 29 -12.21 25.01 -36.69
N HIS A 30 -12.21 26.34 -36.61
CA HIS A 30 -11.93 27.22 -37.75
C HIS A 30 -10.48 27.07 -38.25
N LEU A 31 -9.49 27.05 -37.35
CA LEU A 31 -8.07 26.90 -37.71
C LEU A 31 -7.79 25.59 -38.45
N SER A 32 -8.53 24.52 -38.14
CA SER A 32 -8.42 23.24 -38.85
C SER A 32 -8.85 23.31 -40.33
N ARG A 33 -9.60 24.35 -40.72
CA ARG A 33 -10.17 24.54 -42.07
C ARG A 33 -9.63 25.77 -42.79
N CYS A 34 -8.94 26.68 -42.10
CA CYS A 34 -8.42 27.93 -42.67
C CYS A 34 -6.90 28.05 -42.43
N PRO A 35 -6.04 27.67 -43.40
CA PRO A 35 -4.59 27.75 -43.26
C PRO A 35 -4.07 29.17 -43.01
N THR A 36 -4.77 30.19 -43.53
CA THR A 36 -4.40 31.60 -43.34
C THR A 36 -4.55 32.03 -41.88
N CYS A 37 -5.68 31.73 -41.24
CA CYS A 37 -5.87 32.05 -39.82
C CYS A 37 -4.99 31.17 -38.91
N ALA A 38 -4.70 29.93 -39.31
CA ALA A 38 -3.75 29.08 -38.59
C ALA A 38 -2.33 29.68 -38.58
N ALA A 39 -1.88 30.22 -39.71
CA ALA A 39 -0.60 30.93 -39.80
C ALA A 39 -0.60 32.20 -38.95
N GLU A 40 -1.68 32.99 -39.01
CA GLU A 40 -1.83 34.23 -38.22
C GLU A 40 -1.76 33.98 -36.71
N VAL A 41 -2.51 33.00 -36.20
CA VAL A 41 -2.48 32.63 -34.77
C VAL A 41 -1.09 32.11 -34.37
N ALA A 42 -0.44 31.32 -35.22
CA ALA A 42 0.92 30.84 -34.94
C ALA A 42 1.94 31.98 -34.92
N ASP A 43 1.80 33.00 -35.77
CA ASP A 43 2.65 34.20 -35.76
C ASP A 43 2.41 35.04 -34.50
N LEU A 44 1.16 35.26 -34.13
CA LEU A 44 0.78 35.96 -32.90
C LEU A 44 1.32 35.25 -31.66
N GLY A 45 1.25 33.91 -31.60
CA GLY A 45 1.82 33.10 -30.53
C GLY A 45 3.34 33.29 -30.40
N ARG A 46 4.08 33.28 -31.53
CA ARG A 46 5.54 33.53 -31.51
C ARG A 46 5.88 34.93 -31.03
N VAL A 47 5.08 35.94 -31.39
CA VAL A 47 5.27 37.32 -30.90
C VAL A 47 4.99 37.40 -29.40
N ALA A 48 3.93 36.76 -28.92
CA ALA A 48 3.59 36.69 -27.51
C ALA A 48 4.69 36.02 -26.68
N ASP A 49 5.23 34.89 -27.15
CA ASP A 49 6.37 34.21 -26.53
C ASP A 49 7.60 35.11 -26.44
N TRP A 50 7.90 35.84 -27.51
CA TRP A 50 9.03 36.77 -27.55
C TRP A 50 8.85 37.95 -26.58
N ILE A 51 7.64 38.50 -26.47
CA ILE A 51 7.30 39.54 -25.49
C ILE A 51 7.39 38.99 -24.06
N GLY A 52 6.86 37.78 -23.82
CA GLY A 52 6.89 37.12 -22.52
C GLY A 52 8.30 36.85 -22.03
N THR A 53 9.19 36.41 -22.92
CA THR A 53 10.60 36.15 -22.60
C THR A 53 11.44 37.42 -22.47
N SER A 54 11.16 38.46 -23.24
CA SER A 54 11.85 39.77 -23.13
C SER A 54 11.39 40.61 -21.93
N SER A 55 10.18 40.36 -21.42
CA SER A 55 9.60 41.05 -20.26
C SER A 55 9.71 40.25 -18.96
N ALA A 56 10.25 39.03 -19.01
CA ALA A 56 10.42 38.15 -17.86
C ALA A 56 11.45 38.74 -16.88
N HIS A 57 10.94 39.47 -15.88
CA HIS A 57 11.75 39.88 -14.74
C HIS A 57 11.75 38.77 -13.71
N ALA A 58 12.92 38.44 -13.17
CA ALA A 58 13.01 37.55 -12.02
C ALA A 58 12.15 38.14 -10.89
N PRO A 59 11.19 37.38 -10.34
CA PRO A 59 10.41 37.86 -9.20
C PRO A 59 11.36 38.16 -8.04
N ALA A 60 11.01 39.18 -7.25
CA ALA A 60 11.78 39.49 -6.06
C ALA A 60 11.90 38.25 -5.16
N ALA A 61 13.09 37.99 -4.61
CA ALA A 61 13.38 36.76 -3.88
C ALA A 61 12.45 36.54 -2.65
N ASP A 62 11.86 37.63 -2.13
CA ASP A 62 10.93 37.66 -1.01
C ASP A 62 9.46 37.47 -1.40
N LEU A 63 9.11 37.53 -2.70
CA LEU A 63 7.72 37.50 -3.16
C LEU A 63 7.01 36.22 -2.71
N ARG A 64 7.68 35.07 -2.82
CA ARG A 64 7.13 33.78 -2.36
C ARG A 64 6.80 33.80 -0.87
N ALA A 65 7.72 34.30 -0.04
CA ALA A 65 7.54 34.36 1.40
C ALA A 65 6.38 35.31 1.76
N ARG A 66 6.29 36.46 1.09
CA ARG A 66 5.21 37.44 1.30
C ARG A 66 3.84 36.93 0.88
N VAL A 67 3.74 36.28 -0.28
CA VAL A 67 2.48 35.68 -0.77
C VAL A 67 2.02 34.58 0.19
N LEU A 68 2.92 33.69 0.62
CA LEU A 68 2.59 32.64 1.58
C LEU A 68 2.17 33.21 2.93
N SER A 69 2.86 34.24 3.43
CA SER A 69 2.50 34.91 4.68
C SER A 69 1.12 35.55 4.58
N ALA A 70 0.84 36.32 3.52
CA ALA A 70 -0.45 36.96 3.31
C ALA A 70 -1.59 35.94 3.17
N ALA A 71 -1.37 34.83 2.45
CA ALA A 71 -2.34 33.75 2.31
C ALA A 71 -2.66 33.07 3.66
N LEU A 72 -1.64 32.80 4.47
CA LEU A 72 -1.79 32.19 5.80
C LEU A 72 -2.44 33.14 6.82
N THR A 73 -2.23 34.45 6.69
CA THR A 73 -2.93 35.46 7.50
C THR A 73 -4.40 35.60 7.09
N ALA A 74 -4.71 35.53 5.80
CA ALA A 74 -6.08 35.64 5.29
C ALA A 74 -6.93 34.40 5.60
N ARG A 75 -6.33 33.20 5.66
CA ARG A 75 -6.99 31.95 6.00
C ARG A 75 -6.02 31.03 6.75
N PRO A 76 -6.36 30.54 7.95
CA PRO A 76 -5.57 29.50 8.60
C PRO A 76 -5.44 28.29 7.69
N ALA A 77 -4.30 27.59 7.72
CA ALA A 77 -4.14 26.33 7.00
C ALA A 77 -5.35 25.41 7.32
N GLY A 78 -6.04 24.93 6.30
CA GLY A 78 -7.14 23.98 6.49
C GLY A 78 -6.61 22.73 7.19
N ARG A 79 -7.46 22.06 7.98
CA ARG A 79 -7.12 20.73 8.50
C ARG A 79 -6.73 19.83 7.32
N PRO A 80 -5.68 19.00 7.44
CA PRO A 80 -5.41 17.97 6.46
C PRO A 80 -6.68 17.17 6.22
N ARG A 81 -6.99 16.90 4.95
CA ARG A 81 -7.99 15.88 4.62
C ARG A 81 -7.50 14.57 5.28
N PRO A 82 -8.39 13.74 5.88
CA PRO A 82 -8.00 12.40 6.31
C PRO A 82 -7.25 11.74 5.17
N ASP A 83 -6.05 11.23 5.45
CA ASP A 83 -5.31 10.49 4.44
C ASP A 83 -6.09 9.22 4.15
N ALA A 84 -6.57 9.10 2.92
CA ALA A 84 -7.34 7.95 2.46
C ALA A 84 -6.56 6.64 2.70
N GLU A 85 -5.24 6.69 2.80
CA GLU A 85 -4.43 5.51 3.12
C GLU A 85 -4.49 5.12 4.60
N ALA A 86 -4.45 6.08 5.53
CA ALA A 86 -4.54 5.81 6.97
C ALA A 86 -5.88 5.16 7.32
N ASP A 87 -6.98 5.74 6.83
CA ASP A 87 -8.33 5.23 7.00
C ASP A 87 -8.44 3.81 6.41
N ARG A 88 -7.98 3.61 5.16
CA ARG A 88 -8.00 2.30 4.50
C ARG A 88 -7.22 1.23 5.28
N LEU A 89 -6.02 1.55 5.76
CA LEU A 89 -5.19 0.60 6.51
C LEU A 89 -5.82 0.29 7.87
N ALA A 90 -6.38 1.30 8.54
CA ALA A 90 -7.11 1.13 9.80
C ALA A 90 -8.37 0.28 9.61
N GLU A 91 -9.13 0.48 8.54
CA GLU A 91 -10.32 -0.31 8.18
C GLU A 91 -9.97 -1.78 7.92
N VAL A 92 -8.91 -2.04 7.13
CA VAL A 92 -8.45 -3.41 6.86
C VAL A 92 -8.03 -4.11 8.15
N TYR A 93 -7.27 -3.43 9.00
CA TYR A 93 -6.87 -3.99 10.29
C TYR A 93 -8.08 -4.24 11.21
N ALA A 94 -8.97 -3.26 11.34
CA ALA A 94 -10.20 -3.35 12.13
C ALA A 94 -11.11 -4.50 11.68
N ALA A 95 -11.22 -4.74 10.37
CA ALA A 95 -12.01 -5.85 9.83
C ALA A 95 -11.49 -7.22 10.31
N GLN A 96 -10.17 -7.41 10.32
CA GLN A 96 -9.55 -8.65 10.81
C GLN A 96 -9.67 -8.80 12.33
N VAL A 97 -9.48 -7.71 13.07
CA VAL A 97 -9.71 -7.69 14.53
C VAL A 97 -11.15 -8.08 14.85
N ALA A 98 -12.13 -7.49 14.17
CA ALA A 98 -13.54 -7.78 14.39
C ALA A 98 -13.91 -9.23 14.02
N GLU A 99 -13.28 -9.81 12.99
CA GLU A 99 -13.50 -11.20 12.61
C GLU A 99 -12.95 -12.17 13.66
N LEU A 100 -11.71 -11.94 14.13
CA LEU A 100 -11.11 -12.75 15.19
C LEU A 100 -11.86 -12.58 16.52
N ASP A 101 -12.25 -11.36 16.88
CA ASP A 101 -13.04 -11.08 18.08
C ASP A 101 -14.34 -11.89 18.13
N ARG A 102 -15.10 -11.91 17.02
CA ARG A 102 -16.32 -12.71 16.87
C ARG A 102 -16.07 -14.22 16.92
N LEU A 103 -14.88 -14.67 16.52
CA LEU A 103 -14.48 -16.08 16.62
C LEU A 103 -14.15 -16.44 18.07
N LEU A 104 -13.32 -15.64 18.75
CA LEU A 104 -12.88 -15.83 20.13
C LEU A 104 -14.06 -15.79 21.12
N ALA A 105 -15.01 -14.88 20.93
CA ALA A 105 -16.20 -14.75 21.78
C ALA A 105 -17.10 -16.00 21.82
N ARG A 106 -16.94 -16.93 20.87
CA ARG A 106 -17.72 -18.18 20.80
C ARG A 106 -16.98 -19.40 21.34
N LEU A 107 -15.72 -19.26 21.74
CA LEU A 107 -14.94 -20.35 22.27
C LEU A 107 -15.37 -20.70 23.70
N SER A 108 -15.53 -21.99 23.97
CA SER A 108 -15.66 -22.52 25.33
C SER A 108 -14.33 -22.38 26.11
N PRO A 109 -14.37 -22.40 27.45
CA PRO A 109 -13.16 -22.35 28.27
C PRO A 109 -12.11 -23.44 27.93
N ALA A 110 -12.55 -24.64 27.53
CA ALA A 110 -11.65 -25.71 27.13
C ALA A 110 -10.96 -25.42 25.79
N GLN A 111 -11.69 -24.84 24.83
CA GLN A 111 -11.12 -24.50 23.51
C GLN A 111 -10.05 -23.42 23.59
N TRP A 112 -10.13 -22.51 24.57
CA TRP A 112 -9.07 -21.52 24.84
C TRP A 112 -7.71 -22.14 25.19
N LEU A 113 -7.71 -23.39 25.68
CA LEU A 113 -6.50 -24.11 26.09
C LEU A 113 -5.95 -25.05 25.00
N LEU A 114 -6.64 -25.18 23.86
CA LEU A 114 -6.21 -26.03 22.76
C LEU A 114 -5.08 -25.37 21.95
N PRO A 115 -4.08 -26.13 21.48
CA PRO A 115 -3.05 -25.63 20.57
C PRO A 115 -3.65 -24.99 19.31
N SER A 116 -3.04 -23.90 18.82
CA SER A 116 -3.51 -23.19 17.64
C SER A 116 -2.32 -22.62 16.86
N GLY A 117 -2.17 -23.06 15.61
CA GLY A 117 -0.99 -22.75 14.80
C GLY A 117 0.30 -23.20 15.52
N PRO A 118 1.32 -22.32 15.64
CA PRO A 118 2.57 -22.61 16.35
C PRO A 118 2.47 -22.39 17.87
N HIS A 119 1.33 -21.91 18.38
CA HIS A 119 1.17 -21.58 19.79
C HIS A 119 0.62 -22.75 20.60
N ARG A 120 1.06 -22.84 21.86
CA ARG A 120 0.62 -23.89 22.78
C ARG A 120 -0.87 -23.82 23.11
N SER A 121 -1.48 -22.65 22.99
CA SER A 121 -2.92 -22.47 23.17
C SER A 121 -3.46 -21.25 22.39
N VAL A 122 -4.78 -21.20 22.16
CA VAL A 122 -5.46 -19.98 21.67
C VAL A 122 -5.20 -18.80 22.60
N ARG A 123 -5.13 -19.03 23.91
CA ARG A 123 -4.75 -17.99 24.89
C ARG A 123 -3.35 -17.43 24.61
N ASP A 124 -2.36 -18.29 24.40
CA ASP A 124 -0.97 -17.90 24.10
C ASP A 124 -0.88 -17.14 22.76
N LEU A 125 -1.67 -17.54 21.76
CA LEU A 125 -1.81 -16.84 20.47
C LEU A 125 -2.35 -15.41 20.66
N VAL A 126 -3.38 -15.20 21.46
CA VAL A 126 -3.93 -13.86 21.71
C VAL A 126 -2.94 -12.97 22.47
N VAL A 127 -2.19 -13.55 23.41
CA VAL A 127 -1.10 -12.85 24.10
C VAL A 127 0.01 -12.45 23.12
N HIS A 128 0.37 -13.33 22.19
CA HIS A 128 1.35 -13.06 21.13
C HIS A 128 0.89 -11.90 20.23
N LEU A 129 -0.34 -11.95 19.70
CA LEU A 129 -0.93 -10.89 18.88
C LEU A 129 -0.87 -9.52 19.57
N ARG A 130 -1.25 -9.46 20.86
CA ARG A 130 -1.20 -8.23 21.65
C ARG A 130 0.24 -7.74 21.85
N GLY A 131 1.19 -8.65 22.05
CA GLY A 131 2.61 -8.32 22.14
C GLY A 131 3.12 -7.68 20.85
N ASN A 132 2.77 -8.25 19.71
CA ASN A 132 3.19 -7.75 18.40
C ASN A 132 2.47 -6.46 17.98
N ASP A 133 1.29 -6.16 18.54
CA ASP A 133 0.62 -4.86 18.39
C ASP A 133 1.28 -3.75 19.22
N ALA A 134 2.09 -4.08 20.23
CA ALA A 134 2.59 -3.09 21.18
C ALA A 134 3.49 -2.00 20.55
N PRO A 135 4.40 -2.32 19.59
CA PRO A 135 5.17 -1.29 18.90
C PRO A 135 4.30 -0.34 18.06
N VAL A 136 3.24 -0.86 17.44
CA VAL A 136 2.27 -0.05 16.68
C VAL A 136 1.52 0.88 17.62
N ALA A 137 1.02 0.37 18.75
CA ALA A 137 0.35 1.19 19.76
C ALA A 137 1.24 2.30 20.34
N ALA A 138 2.53 2.00 20.55
CA ALA A 138 3.50 2.99 21.02
C ALA A 138 3.72 4.10 19.98
N ALA A 139 3.80 3.74 18.69
CA ALA A 139 4.00 4.70 17.61
C ALA A 139 2.80 5.63 17.38
N THR A 140 1.58 5.16 17.67
CA THR A 140 0.36 5.97 17.59
C THR A 140 0.09 6.78 18.87
N GLY A 141 1.04 6.82 19.82
CA GLY A 141 0.93 7.63 21.04
C GLY A 141 -0.11 7.13 22.05
N ILE A 142 -0.56 5.88 21.94
CA ILE A 142 -1.56 5.31 22.84
C ILE A 142 -0.92 5.01 24.19
N ALA A 143 -1.48 5.58 25.26
CA ALA A 143 -1.09 5.24 26.61
C ALA A 143 -1.32 3.74 26.86
N ARG A 144 -0.34 3.08 27.50
CA ARG A 144 -0.40 1.65 27.76
C ARG A 144 -1.69 1.31 28.53
N ALA A 145 -2.60 0.58 27.90
CA ALA A 145 -3.88 0.23 28.50
C ALA A 145 -3.68 -0.50 29.83
N GLN A 146 -4.61 -0.29 30.77
CA GLN A 146 -4.58 -0.96 32.07
C GLN A 146 -4.47 -2.48 31.89
N SER A 147 -3.62 -3.10 32.70
CA SER A 147 -3.44 -4.55 32.69
C SER A 147 -4.74 -5.24 33.10
N THR A 148 -5.19 -6.20 32.31
CA THR A 148 -6.32 -7.09 32.60
C THR A 148 -5.85 -8.54 32.57
N SER A 149 -6.41 -9.40 33.43
CA SER A 149 -6.16 -10.85 33.41
C SER A 149 -6.90 -11.57 32.26
N ASP A 150 -7.91 -10.91 31.71
CA ASP A 150 -8.63 -11.32 30.51
C ASP A 150 -7.83 -10.93 29.26
N VAL A 151 -7.22 -11.93 28.62
CA VAL A 151 -6.36 -11.73 27.45
C VAL A 151 -7.16 -11.28 26.23
N HIS A 152 -8.41 -11.72 26.10
CA HIS A 152 -9.27 -11.37 24.96
C HIS A 152 -9.63 -9.90 25.04
N LEU A 153 -10.13 -9.46 26.20
CA LEU A 153 -10.47 -8.06 26.45
C LEU A 153 -9.25 -7.15 26.33
N GLY A 154 -8.09 -7.60 26.83
CA GLY A 154 -6.84 -6.83 26.78
C GLY A 154 -6.35 -6.61 25.35
N TRP A 155 -6.39 -7.64 24.52
CA TRP A 155 -6.06 -7.56 23.10
C TRP A 155 -7.07 -6.69 22.34
N GLN A 156 -8.37 -6.95 22.50
CA GLN A 156 -9.45 -6.22 21.82
C GLN A 156 -9.39 -4.71 22.09
N ARG A 157 -9.18 -4.31 23.35
CA ARG A 157 -9.04 -2.88 23.72
C ARG A 157 -7.82 -2.22 23.09
N GLN A 158 -6.69 -2.92 23.04
CA GLN A 158 -5.47 -2.37 22.43
C GLN A 158 -5.65 -2.21 20.92
N ALA A 159 -6.20 -3.21 20.23
CA ALA A 159 -6.48 -3.14 18.81
C ALA A 159 -7.48 -2.01 18.48
N GLY A 160 -8.56 -1.89 19.25
CA GLY A 160 -9.52 -0.79 19.08
C GLY A 160 -8.94 0.60 19.34
N ALA A 161 -8.02 0.72 20.30
CA ALA A 161 -7.30 1.97 20.55
C ALA A 161 -6.37 2.33 19.38
N ILE A 162 -5.68 1.35 18.77
CA ILE A 162 -4.85 1.56 17.56
C ILE A 162 -5.70 2.12 16.43
N VAL A 163 -6.83 1.48 16.13
CA VAL A 163 -7.75 1.92 15.08
C VAL A 163 -8.26 3.34 15.34
N SER A 164 -8.66 3.62 16.58
CA SER A 164 -9.17 4.96 16.96
C SER A 164 -8.08 6.03 16.83
N ALA A 165 -6.85 5.73 17.27
CA ALA A 165 -5.75 6.68 17.20
C ALA A 165 -5.35 6.99 15.75
N LEU A 166 -5.42 6.01 14.84
CA LEU A 166 -5.12 6.22 13.42
C LEU A 166 -6.14 7.13 12.72
N ALA A 167 -7.43 7.05 13.09
CA ALA A 167 -8.47 7.90 12.53
C ALA A 167 -8.27 9.39 12.83
N ASP A 168 -7.63 9.70 13.96
CA ASP A 168 -7.36 11.07 14.41
C ASP A 168 -5.90 11.52 14.12
N ALA A 169 -5.05 10.64 13.59
CA ALA A 169 -3.62 10.90 13.46
C ALA A 169 -3.28 11.82 12.27
N ASP A 170 -2.15 12.53 12.39
CA ASP A 170 -1.52 13.20 11.26
C ASP A 170 -1.06 12.12 10.24
N PRO A 171 -1.35 12.27 8.93
CA PRO A 171 -0.91 11.34 7.90
C PRO A 171 0.59 10.97 7.94
N ALA A 172 1.44 11.90 8.39
CA ALA A 172 2.87 11.66 8.53
C ALA A 172 3.20 10.54 9.55
N VAL A 173 2.27 10.17 10.43
CA VAL A 173 2.43 9.05 11.36
C VAL A 173 2.75 7.74 10.63
N LEU A 174 2.20 7.56 9.42
CA LEU A 174 2.35 6.34 8.64
C LEU A 174 3.80 6.10 8.16
N ASP A 175 4.60 7.17 8.08
CA ASP A 175 6.01 7.10 7.69
C ASP A 175 6.94 6.92 8.90
N GLY A 176 6.41 7.05 10.12
CA GLY A 176 7.13 6.76 11.35
C GLY A 176 7.66 5.33 11.36
N ARG A 177 8.92 5.15 11.79
CA ARG A 177 9.55 3.83 11.79
C ARG A 177 9.20 3.05 13.05
N VAL A 178 8.75 1.83 12.86
CA VAL A 178 8.44 0.87 13.93
C VAL A 178 9.12 -0.46 13.64
N PRO A 179 9.51 -1.23 14.67
CA PRO A 179 9.95 -2.59 14.45
C PRO A 179 8.76 -3.41 13.94
N LEU A 180 8.99 -4.15 12.85
CA LEU A 180 8.07 -5.23 12.46
C LEU A 180 8.06 -6.32 13.54
N ALA A 181 6.92 -7.01 13.63
CA ALA A 181 6.78 -8.23 14.41
C ALA A 181 7.67 -9.35 13.82
N GLY A 182 8.12 -10.25 14.67
CA GLY A 182 8.97 -11.39 14.31
C GLY A 182 10.35 -11.36 14.98
N ARG A 183 11.20 -12.32 14.62
CA ARG A 183 12.47 -12.62 15.30
C ARG A 183 13.55 -11.53 15.13
N THR A 184 13.43 -10.73 14.08
CA THR A 184 14.37 -9.64 13.77
C THR A 184 13.62 -8.32 13.80
N ALA A 185 14.06 -7.39 14.64
CA ALA A 185 13.44 -6.08 14.81
C ALA A 185 13.77 -5.12 13.65
N ILE A 186 13.36 -5.47 12.43
CA ILE A 186 13.57 -4.65 11.23
C ILE A 186 12.67 -3.42 11.31
N GLN A 187 13.27 -2.23 11.25
CA GLN A 187 12.55 -0.97 11.30
C GLN A 187 11.91 -0.64 9.95
N ARG A 188 10.58 -0.55 9.89
CA ARG A 188 9.81 -0.24 8.68
C ARG A 188 8.78 0.87 8.96
N PRO A 189 8.30 1.57 7.92
CA PRO A 189 7.20 2.52 8.06
C PRO A 189 5.98 1.87 8.73
N LEU A 190 5.26 2.63 9.57
CA LEU A 190 4.06 2.17 10.26
C LEU A 190 3.01 1.61 9.31
N ARG A 191 2.86 2.18 8.11
CA ARG A 191 1.99 1.64 7.06
C ARG A 191 2.26 0.17 6.72
N GLU A 192 3.52 -0.24 6.71
CA GLU A 192 3.88 -1.64 6.45
C GLU A 192 3.66 -2.53 7.68
N ALA A 193 3.89 -1.99 8.88
CA ALA A 193 3.56 -2.70 10.11
C ALA A 193 2.05 -2.96 10.22
N LEU A 194 1.19 -2.02 9.80
CA LEU A 194 -0.27 -2.22 9.77
C LEU A 194 -0.68 -3.32 8.78
N VAL A 195 -0.06 -3.39 7.60
CA VAL A 195 -0.25 -4.53 6.68
C VAL A 195 0.17 -5.84 7.34
N GLN A 196 1.31 -5.85 8.05
CA GLN A 196 1.76 -7.02 8.80
C GLN A 196 0.76 -7.42 9.91
N ARG A 197 0.24 -6.46 10.69
CA ARG A 197 -0.75 -6.73 11.75
C ARG A 197 -2.03 -7.33 11.20
N GLY A 198 -2.56 -6.77 10.11
CA GLY A 198 -3.72 -7.30 9.41
C GLY A 198 -3.49 -8.71 8.86
N PHE A 199 -2.29 -8.97 8.31
CA PHE A 199 -1.89 -10.29 7.83
C PHE A 199 -1.84 -11.33 8.97
N GLU A 200 -1.13 -11.02 10.06
CA GLU A 200 -0.97 -11.92 11.20
C GLU A 200 -2.31 -12.21 11.89
N THR A 201 -3.17 -11.19 12.04
CA THR A 201 -4.50 -11.35 12.64
C THR A 201 -5.39 -12.27 11.79
N TRP A 202 -5.33 -12.15 10.46
CA TRP A 202 -6.06 -13.04 9.55
C TRP A 202 -5.56 -14.49 9.65
N ILE A 203 -4.24 -14.70 9.57
CA ILE A 203 -3.65 -16.04 9.66
C ILE A 203 -3.99 -16.70 10.99
N HIS A 204 -3.93 -15.97 12.09
CA HIS A 204 -4.28 -16.52 13.40
C HIS A 204 -5.78 -16.74 13.58
N ALA A 205 -6.64 -15.96 12.91
CA ALA A 205 -8.05 -16.30 12.82
C ALA A 205 -8.25 -17.65 12.10
N GLU A 206 -7.53 -17.92 11.02
CA GLU A 206 -7.55 -19.23 10.35
C GLU A 206 -7.02 -20.35 11.24
N ASP A 207 -5.93 -20.10 11.99
CA ASP A 207 -5.38 -21.06 12.96
C ASP A 207 -6.43 -21.42 14.04
N VAL A 208 -7.21 -20.44 14.53
CA VAL A 208 -8.30 -20.69 15.49
C VAL A 208 -9.49 -21.39 14.83
N ARG A 209 -9.82 -21.07 13.57
CA ARG A 209 -10.88 -21.78 12.84
C ARG A 209 -10.58 -23.26 12.68
N ALA A 210 -9.32 -23.59 12.40
CA ALA A 210 -8.88 -24.98 12.30
C ALA A 210 -9.13 -25.74 13.62
N VAL A 211 -8.87 -25.11 14.78
CA VAL A 211 -9.14 -25.69 16.12
C VAL A 211 -10.62 -26.05 16.31
N VAL A 212 -11.52 -25.22 15.80
CA VAL A 212 -12.98 -25.41 15.95
C VAL A 212 -13.67 -25.99 14.72
N ALA A 213 -12.89 -26.51 13.76
CA ALA A 213 -13.37 -27.04 12.48
C ALA A 213 -14.33 -26.08 11.72
N ALA A 214 -14.10 -24.77 11.83
CA ALA A 214 -14.83 -23.77 11.07
C ALA A 214 -14.23 -23.59 9.66
N PRO A 215 -15.06 -23.24 8.65
CA PRO A 215 -14.58 -23.04 7.29
C PRO A 215 -13.65 -21.82 7.19
N PRO A 216 -12.61 -21.86 6.33
CA PRO A 216 -11.71 -20.74 6.12
C PRO A 216 -12.45 -19.51 5.60
N ARG A 217 -11.94 -18.32 5.92
CA ARG A 217 -12.47 -17.04 5.41
C ARG A 217 -11.34 -16.21 4.80
N PRO A 218 -11.28 -16.06 3.46
CA PRO A 218 -10.28 -15.21 2.84
C PRO A 218 -10.54 -13.73 3.18
N PRO A 219 -9.48 -12.89 3.21
CA PRO A 219 -9.62 -11.46 3.35
C PRO A 219 -10.02 -10.85 2.00
N SER A 220 -10.21 -9.53 1.95
CA SER A 220 -10.54 -8.84 0.71
C SER A 220 -9.40 -8.92 -0.32
N ALA A 221 -9.74 -8.80 -1.60
CA ALA A 221 -8.77 -8.74 -2.70
C ALA A 221 -7.71 -7.63 -2.49
N ALA A 222 -8.13 -6.48 -1.95
CA ALA A 222 -7.24 -5.37 -1.63
C ALA A 222 -6.21 -5.76 -0.56
N GLN A 223 -6.64 -6.38 0.53
CA GLN A 223 -5.75 -6.85 1.59
C GLN A 223 -4.77 -7.92 1.08
N LEU A 224 -5.24 -8.88 0.26
CA LEU A 224 -4.34 -9.88 -0.36
C LEU A 224 -3.26 -9.21 -1.21
N SER A 225 -3.64 -8.23 -2.04
CA SER A 225 -2.67 -7.47 -2.85
C SER A 225 -1.66 -6.70 -2.00
N ASP A 226 -2.09 -6.11 -0.88
CA ASP A 226 -1.21 -5.41 0.06
C ASP A 226 -0.19 -6.37 0.70
N ILE A 227 -0.64 -7.55 1.15
CA ILE A 227 0.23 -8.59 1.73
C ILE A 227 1.27 -9.05 0.72
N VAL A 228 0.84 -9.33 -0.52
CA VAL A 228 1.75 -9.73 -1.61
C VAL A 228 2.78 -8.63 -1.88
N ALA A 229 2.35 -7.38 -1.96
CA ALA A 229 3.25 -6.25 -2.21
C ALA A 229 4.26 -6.06 -1.07
N PHE A 230 3.81 -6.19 0.18
CA PHE A 230 4.64 -6.16 1.37
C PHE A 230 5.70 -7.28 1.35
N ALA A 231 5.29 -8.53 1.14
CA ALA A 231 6.21 -9.66 1.07
C ALA A 231 7.22 -9.52 -0.08
N ALA A 232 6.79 -9.09 -1.27
CA ALA A 232 7.68 -8.87 -2.41
C ALA A 232 8.79 -7.84 -2.13
N ARG A 233 8.53 -6.85 -1.26
CA ARG A 233 9.56 -5.87 -0.83
C ARG A 233 10.56 -6.45 0.17
N LEU A 234 10.15 -7.43 0.99
CA LEU A 234 11.00 -8.02 2.02
C LEU A 234 11.80 -9.23 1.51
N LEU A 235 11.25 -9.98 0.55
CA LEU A 235 11.83 -11.21 0.03
C LEU A 235 13.30 -11.06 -0.42
N PRO A 236 13.72 -10.03 -1.19
CA PRO A 236 15.12 -9.93 -1.61
C PRO A 236 16.12 -9.91 -0.44
N ALA A 237 15.78 -9.24 0.66
CA ALA A 237 16.61 -9.22 1.86
C ALA A 237 16.53 -10.54 2.63
N ALA A 238 15.35 -11.18 2.66
CA ALA A 238 15.16 -12.49 3.26
C ALA A 238 15.95 -13.58 2.53
N MET A 239 16.04 -13.53 1.19
CA MET A 239 16.86 -14.47 0.40
C MET A 239 18.33 -14.41 0.83
N VAL A 240 18.88 -13.18 0.96
CA VAL A 240 20.25 -12.96 1.41
C VAL A 240 20.46 -13.44 2.85
N ALA A 241 19.53 -13.11 3.75
CA ALA A 241 19.61 -13.54 5.14
C ALA A 241 19.56 -15.06 5.30
N ALA A 242 18.89 -15.76 4.38
CA ALA A 242 18.82 -17.21 4.34
C ALA A 242 20.02 -17.88 3.62
N GLY A 243 20.93 -17.10 3.01
CA GLY A 243 22.03 -17.63 2.19
C GLY A 243 21.54 -18.37 0.95
N ARG A 244 20.41 -17.94 0.37
CA ARG A 244 19.73 -18.54 -0.79
C ARG A 244 19.53 -17.54 -1.91
N GLU A 245 20.26 -16.42 -1.89
CA GLU A 245 20.18 -15.40 -2.91
C GLU A 245 20.69 -15.91 -4.26
N HIS A 246 20.09 -15.38 -5.33
CA HIS A 246 20.53 -15.63 -6.71
C HIS A 246 20.82 -14.27 -7.35
N PRO A 247 22.07 -13.78 -7.28
CA PRO A 247 22.41 -12.45 -7.77
C PRO A 247 22.12 -12.28 -9.27
N GLY A 248 21.54 -11.14 -9.63
CA GLY A 248 21.25 -10.80 -11.03
C GLY A 248 19.96 -11.42 -11.60
N THR A 249 19.31 -12.31 -10.86
CA THR A 249 18.11 -13.01 -11.31
C THR A 249 16.84 -12.61 -10.54
N ALA A 250 15.71 -12.98 -11.10
CA ALA A 250 14.38 -12.74 -10.54
C ALA A 250 13.44 -13.93 -10.82
N VAL A 251 12.43 -14.06 -9.97
CA VAL A 251 11.27 -14.94 -10.20
C VAL A 251 10.13 -14.12 -10.77
N ARG A 252 9.49 -14.62 -11.84
CA ARG A 252 8.17 -14.14 -12.26
C ARG A 252 7.12 -14.85 -11.42
N LEU A 253 6.50 -14.12 -10.49
CA LEU A 253 5.42 -14.61 -9.66
C LEU A 253 4.08 -14.26 -10.32
N VAL A 254 3.32 -15.28 -10.73
CA VAL A 254 2.00 -15.16 -11.36
C VAL A 254 0.95 -15.57 -10.34
N LEU A 255 0.32 -14.60 -9.67
CA LEU A 255 -0.71 -14.88 -8.69
C LEU A 255 -2.10 -14.81 -9.33
N THR A 256 -2.90 -15.86 -9.19
CA THR A 256 -4.26 -15.92 -9.75
C THR A 256 -5.33 -15.60 -8.71
N GLY A 257 -6.55 -15.31 -9.17
CA GLY A 257 -7.70 -14.98 -8.30
C GLY A 257 -7.65 -13.58 -7.70
N ASP A 258 -8.47 -13.37 -6.67
CA ASP A 258 -8.62 -12.09 -5.99
C ASP A 258 -7.30 -11.64 -5.34
N GLY A 259 -6.93 -10.37 -5.55
CA GLY A 259 -5.65 -9.81 -5.08
C GLY A 259 -4.41 -10.35 -5.79
N GLY A 260 -4.60 -11.12 -6.87
CA GLY A 260 -3.55 -11.63 -7.73
C GLY A 260 -2.90 -10.57 -8.62
N GLY A 261 -2.16 -11.06 -9.62
CA GLY A 261 -1.39 -10.26 -10.57
C GLY A 261 -0.01 -10.86 -10.81
N THR A 262 0.67 -10.35 -11.84
CA THR A 262 2.03 -10.76 -12.18
C THR A 262 3.03 -9.78 -11.60
N ARG A 263 4.06 -10.29 -10.94
CA ARG A 263 5.13 -9.50 -10.33
C ARG A 263 6.48 -10.12 -10.64
N LEU A 264 7.49 -9.26 -10.74
CA LEU A 264 8.88 -9.70 -10.84
C LEU A 264 9.54 -9.48 -9.48
N VAL A 265 9.95 -10.57 -8.83
CA VAL A 265 10.59 -10.52 -7.50
C VAL A 265 12.07 -10.83 -7.67
N ARG A 266 12.93 -9.85 -7.35
CA ARG A 266 14.38 -10.05 -7.37
C ARG A 266 14.80 -11.01 -6.28
N LEU A 267 15.83 -11.81 -6.56
CA LEU A 267 16.37 -12.78 -5.61
C LEU A 267 17.59 -12.28 -4.83
N SER A 268 17.93 -11.00 -5.02
CA SER A 268 18.84 -10.24 -4.16
C SER A 268 18.54 -8.74 -4.29
N PRO A 269 19.08 -7.88 -3.41
CA PRO A 269 18.98 -6.42 -3.56
C PRO A 269 19.75 -5.85 -4.74
N ALA A 270 20.67 -6.63 -5.34
CA ALA A 270 21.54 -6.18 -6.41
C ALA A 270 20.79 -5.95 -7.74
N SER A 271 21.40 -5.14 -8.61
CA SER A 271 20.86 -4.86 -9.94
C SER A 271 20.86 -6.12 -10.82
N GLY A 272 19.71 -6.38 -11.45
CA GLY A 272 19.49 -7.51 -12.35
C GLY A 272 18.03 -7.97 -12.29
N SER A 273 17.56 -8.55 -13.38
CA SER A 273 16.15 -8.96 -13.52
C SER A 273 15.96 -10.08 -14.54
N ALA A 274 17.02 -10.87 -14.79
CA ALA A 274 16.91 -12.04 -15.65
C ALA A 274 15.95 -13.05 -15.00
N VAL A 275 14.87 -13.40 -15.70
CA VAL A 275 13.86 -14.32 -15.16
C VAL A 275 14.44 -15.73 -15.18
N ALA A 276 14.76 -16.27 -14.01
CA ALA A 276 15.30 -17.63 -13.87
C ALA A 276 14.20 -18.68 -13.68
N ALA A 277 13.09 -18.30 -13.04
CA ALA A 277 11.94 -19.17 -12.86
C ALA A 277 10.61 -18.38 -12.90
N GLU A 278 9.55 -19.08 -13.28
CA GLU A 278 8.17 -18.63 -13.18
C GLU A 278 7.43 -19.51 -12.17
N ILE A 279 6.71 -18.88 -11.26
CA ILE A 279 5.95 -19.55 -10.20
C ILE A 279 4.52 -19.05 -10.25
N SER A 280 3.55 -19.96 -10.37
CA SER A 280 2.13 -19.65 -10.42
C SER A 280 1.36 -20.35 -9.30
N MET A 281 0.48 -19.60 -8.62
CA MET A 281 -0.48 -20.12 -7.63
C MET A 281 -1.55 -19.07 -7.30
N PRO A 282 -2.69 -19.42 -6.67
CA PRO A 282 -3.64 -18.43 -6.16
C PRO A 282 -3.01 -17.47 -5.15
N ALA A 283 -3.39 -16.19 -5.17
CA ALA A 283 -2.83 -15.16 -4.29
C ALA A 283 -3.04 -15.48 -2.79
N GLU A 284 -4.24 -15.92 -2.43
CA GLU A 284 -4.56 -16.40 -1.08
C GLU A 284 -3.65 -17.57 -0.65
N ARG A 285 -3.37 -18.50 -1.57
CA ARG A 285 -2.48 -19.63 -1.32
C ARG A 285 -1.04 -19.17 -1.11
N PHE A 286 -0.56 -18.19 -1.87
CA PHE A 286 0.74 -17.56 -1.63
C PHE A 286 0.79 -16.85 -0.27
N CYS A 287 -0.28 -16.19 0.17
CA CYS A 287 -0.30 -15.57 1.50
C CYS A 287 -0.28 -16.62 2.64
N ARG A 288 -0.95 -17.77 2.47
CA ARG A 288 -0.81 -18.91 3.40
C ARG A 288 0.58 -19.54 3.34
N LEU A 289 1.22 -19.58 2.16
CA LEU A 289 2.62 -19.97 2.03
C LEU A 289 3.50 -19.06 2.87
N LEU A 290 3.35 -17.74 2.71
CA LEU A 290 4.14 -16.75 3.45
C LEU A 290 4.06 -16.99 4.97
N ALA A 291 2.88 -17.38 5.47
CA ALA A 291 2.67 -17.71 6.86
C ALA A 291 3.22 -19.08 7.31
N GLY A 292 3.81 -19.88 6.41
CA GLY A 292 4.26 -21.24 6.71
C GLY A 292 3.10 -22.24 6.92
N ARG A 293 1.90 -21.97 6.40
CA ARG A 293 0.68 -22.79 6.59
C ARG A 293 0.43 -23.79 5.45
N LEU A 294 1.40 -23.98 4.54
CA LEU A 294 1.32 -25.01 3.49
C LEU A 294 2.25 -26.18 3.80
N THR A 295 1.72 -27.39 3.79
CA THR A 295 2.47 -28.64 4.07
C THR A 295 3.52 -28.95 3.00
N SER A 296 3.28 -28.54 1.75
CA SER A 296 4.24 -28.74 0.66
C SER A 296 4.23 -27.55 -0.31
N PRO A 297 5.09 -26.54 -0.08
CA PRO A 297 5.18 -25.34 -0.92
C PRO A 297 5.38 -25.60 -2.40
N LEU A 298 6.28 -26.54 -2.76
CA LEU A 298 6.60 -26.86 -4.14
C LEU A 298 5.43 -27.53 -4.88
N HIS A 299 4.75 -28.49 -4.26
CA HIS A 299 3.59 -29.15 -4.85
C HIS A 299 2.33 -28.25 -4.86
N SER A 300 2.43 -27.08 -4.24
CA SER A 300 1.38 -26.07 -4.15
C SER A 300 1.48 -25.00 -5.24
N ALA A 301 2.47 -25.10 -6.13
CA ALA A 301 2.80 -24.13 -7.16
C ALA A 301 3.02 -24.82 -8.51
N ASP A 302 2.62 -24.16 -9.58
CA ASP A 302 3.10 -24.51 -10.92
C ASP A 302 4.44 -23.79 -11.14
N VAL A 303 5.47 -24.54 -11.51
CA VAL A 303 6.84 -24.03 -11.66
C VAL A 303 7.35 -24.27 -13.07
N GLY A 304 7.80 -23.18 -13.71
CA GLY A 304 8.54 -23.19 -14.97
C GLY A 304 9.95 -22.61 -14.82
N GLY A 305 10.89 -23.06 -15.65
CA GLY A 305 12.29 -22.62 -15.58
C GLY A 305 13.11 -23.39 -14.54
N ASP A 306 14.01 -22.70 -13.85
CA ASP A 306 14.95 -23.28 -12.89
C ASP A 306 14.24 -23.72 -11.59
N ARG A 307 14.28 -25.03 -11.31
CA ARG A 307 13.61 -25.63 -10.15
C ARG A 307 14.33 -25.36 -8.83
N ASP A 308 15.65 -25.22 -8.85
CA ASP A 308 16.43 -24.97 -7.64
C ASP A 308 16.18 -23.54 -7.16
N VAL A 309 16.17 -22.59 -8.10
CA VAL A 309 15.77 -21.20 -7.85
C VAL A 309 14.34 -21.11 -7.29
N ALA A 310 13.39 -21.83 -7.88
CA ALA A 310 12.02 -21.84 -7.39
C ALA A 310 11.89 -22.47 -5.99
N THR A 311 12.66 -23.53 -5.73
CA THR A 311 12.71 -24.19 -4.42
C THR A 311 13.25 -23.26 -3.34
N ASP A 312 14.34 -22.58 -3.62
CA ASP A 312 14.93 -21.58 -2.72
C ASP A 312 13.94 -20.45 -2.42
N PHE A 313 13.32 -19.88 -3.47
CA PHE A 313 12.34 -18.83 -3.33
C PHE A 313 11.14 -19.24 -2.47
N LEU A 314 10.54 -20.40 -2.76
CA LEU A 314 9.37 -20.89 -2.01
C LEU A 314 9.72 -21.25 -0.56
N THR A 315 10.95 -21.74 -0.32
CA THR A 315 11.45 -22.06 1.02
C THR A 315 11.61 -20.80 1.86
N VAL A 316 12.23 -19.75 1.30
CA VAL A 316 12.39 -18.46 1.99
C VAL A 316 11.04 -17.75 2.16
N ALA A 317 10.18 -17.80 1.14
CA ALA A 317 8.83 -17.26 1.24
C ALA A 317 8.06 -17.90 2.40
N ALA A 318 8.21 -19.22 2.62
CA ALA A 318 7.55 -19.93 3.71
C ALA A 318 7.96 -19.48 5.13
N THR A 319 9.04 -18.71 5.27
CA THR A 319 9.53 -18.20 6.56
C THR A 319 9.14 -16.75 6.81
N MET A 320 8.33 -16.13 5.94
CA MET A 320 7.92 -14.73 6.04
C MET A 320 6.80 -14.49 7.07
N GLY A 321 6.35 -15.56 7.75
CA GLY A 321 5.38 -15.51 8.83
C GLY A 321 5.88 -14.65 9.99
N CYS A 322 4.94 -14.20 10.81
CA CYS A 322 5.22 -13.21 11.86
C CYS A 322 5.32 -13.84 13.27
N ASP A 323 5.48 -15.18 13.32
CA ASP A 323 5.58 -15.99 14.54
C ASP A 323 6.96 -15.93 15.23
#